data_AF-A7L9Y0-F1
#
_entry.id   AF-A7L9Y0-F1
#
_cell.length_a   1.000
_cell.length_b   1.000
_cell.length_c   1.000
_cell.angle_alpha   90.00
_cell.angle_beta   90.00
_cell.angle_gamma   90.00
#
_symmetry.space_group_name_H-M   'P 1'
#
loop_
_entity.id
_entity.type
_entity.pdbx_description
1 polymer ?
#
loop_
_entity_poly.entity_id
_entity_poly.type
_entity_poly.pdbx_seq_one_letter_code
_entity_poly.pdbx_strand_id
1 'polypeptide(L)'
;GVGKTTLAQLIYNDFRASDHFDRKMWVSVGEDFDLIKIAKAIIEQINHEAKNLSNLEVLQETLRHSISGKRILLVLDDVWNEDSLKWSMMSRGFLGAAHLESAVVITTRNTMVARLSGTVLPYYLGPLDEEDSWSLFRKFAFKSIHNRENIELEEIGRRIVQRCGGLPLA
;
A
#
# COMPACT_ATOMS: atom_id res chain seq x y z
N GLY A 1 0.46 12.34 7.21
CA GLY A 1 0.31 10.88 7.05
C GLY A 1 1.62 10.20 7.41
N VAL A 2 1.59 9.07 8.11
CA VAL A 2 2.78 8.37 8.64
C VAL A 2 3.61 7.59 7.60
N GLY A 3 3.22 7.60 6.32
CA GLY A 3 4.02 6.97 5.25
C GLY A 3 3.70 5.51 4.93
N LYS A 4 2.50 5.00 5.24
CA LYS A 4 2.11 3.60 4.93
C LYS A 4 2.21 3.27 3.44
N THR A 5 1.62 4.11 2.58
CA THR A 5 1.70 3.98 1.11
C THR A 5 3.15 4.02 0.65
N THR A 6 3.98 4.92 1.20
CA THR A 6 5.41 4.99 0.91
C THR A 6 6.14 3.69 1.29
N LEU A 7 5.87 3.13 2.48
CA LEU A 7 6.46 1.86 2.90
C LEU A 7 6.05 0.71 1.98
N ALA A 8 4.77 0.64 1.61
CA ALA A 8 4.29 -0.36 0.66
C ALA A 8 4.92 -0.19 -0.73
N GLN A 9 5.15 1.04 -1.19
CA GLN A 9 5.88 1.31 -2.44
C GLN A 9 7.34 0.85 -2.38
N LEU A 10 8.02 1.02 -1.24
CA LEU A 10 9.39 0.52 -1.05
C LEU A 10 9.44 -1.00 -1.17
N ILE A 11 8.49 -1.71 -0.54
CA ILE A 11 8.38 -3.17 -0.66
C ILE A 11 8.07 -3.59 -2.10
N TYR A 12 7.08 -2.94 -2.72
CA TYR A 12 6.63 -3.25 -4.07
C TYR A 12 7.75 -3.08 -5.11
N ASN A 13 8.58 -2.04 -4.97
CA ASN A 13 9.66 -1.72 -5.91
C ASN A 13 11.00 -2.38 -5.56
N ASP A 14 11.09 -3.10 -4.44
CA ASP A 14 12.31 -3.81 -4.06
C ASP A 14 12.66 -4.89 -5.11
N PHE A 15 13.95 -5.04 -5.40
CA PHE A 15 14.42 -6.04 -6.37
C PHE A 15 14.07 -7.47 -5.92
N ARG A 16 14.08 -7.73 -4.61
CA ARG A 16 13.72 -9.04 -4.04
C ARG A 16 12.27 -9.39 -4.29
N ALA A 17 11.37 -8.39 -4.25
CA ALA A 17 9.97 -8.59 -4.62
C ALA A 17 9.83 -8.87 -6.12
N SER A 18 10.62 -8.19 -6.96
CA SER A 18 10.62 -8.41 -8.41
C SER A 18 11.17 -9.77 -8.82
N ASP A 19 12.13 -10.30 -8.06
CA ASP A 19 12.73 -11.63 -8.28
C ASP A 19 11.82 -12.76 -7.78
N HIS A 20 11.10 -12.53 -6.67
CA HIS A 20 10.26 -13.55 -6.05
C HIS A 20 8.87 -13.69 -6.70
N PHE A 21 8.20 -12.58 -7.05
CA PHE A 21 6.82 -12.61 -7.53
C PHE A 21 6.73 -12.55 -9.05
N ASP A 22 5.99 -13.48 -9.65
CA ASP A 22 5.80 -13.54 -11.10
C ASP A 22 4.94 -12.37 -11.61
N ARG A 23 4.04 -11.86 -10.77
CA ARG A 23 3.21 -10.67 -11.06
C ARG A 23 3.09 -9.80 -9.83
N LYS A 24 3.12 -8.49 -10.05
CA LYS A 24 2.85 -7.48 -9.03
C LYS A 24 1.73 -6.57 -9.53
N MET A 25 0.75 -6.29 -8.68
CA MET A 25 -0.33 -5.35 -8.98
C MET A 25 -0.56 -4.41 -7.82
N TRP A 26 -1.01 -3.20 -8.13
CA TRP A 26 -1.34 -2.17 -7.15
C TRP A 26 -2.72 -1.58 -7.43
N VAL A 27 -3.60 -1.61 -6.43
CA VAL A 27 -4.94 -1.02 -6.54
C VAL A 27 -5.13 -0.02 -5.40
N SER A 28 -5.38 1.23 -5.76
CA SER A 28 -5.86 2.25 -4.82
C SER A 28 -7.37 2.05 -4.64
N VAL A 29 -7.81 1.76 -3.42
CA VAL A 29 -9.22 1.41 -3.16
C VAL A 29 -10.01 2.62 -2.65
N GLY A 30 -9.54 3.27 -1.58
CA GLY A 30 -10.28 4.34 -0.91
C GLY A 30 -11.50 3.82 -0.14
N GLU A 31 -12.50 4.69 0.05
CA GLU A 31 -13.69 4.40 0.86
C GLU A 31 -14.67 3.44 0.17
N ASP A 32 -14.79 3.53 -1.15
CA ASP A 32 -15.72 2.72 -1.94
C ASP A 32 -15.13 1.34 -2.24
N PHE A 33 -15.39 0.38 -1.35
CA PHE A 33 -14.98 -1.01 -1.53
C PHE A 33 -15.94 -1.77 -2.45
N ASP A 34 -15.77 -1.50 -3.74
CA ASP A 34 -16.47 -2.14 -4.85
C ASP A 34 -15.61 -3.28 -5.43
N LEU A 35 -16.07 -4.51 -5.20
CA LEU A 35 -15.41 -5.73 -5.67
C LEU A 35 -15.27 -5.80 -7.20
N ILE A 36 -16.22 -5.24 -7.96
CA ILE A 36 -16.17 -5.21 -9.42
C ILE A 36 -15.07 -4.25 -9.88
N LYS A 37 -15.00 -3.05 -9.28
CA LYS A 37 -13.94 -2.07 -9.60
C LYS A 37 -12.55 -2.61 -9.26
N ILE A 38 -12.41 -3.23 -8.08
CA ILE A 38 -11.15 -3.84 -7.65
C ILE A 38 -10.76 -4.96 -8.62
N ALA A 39 -11.67 -5.89 -8.92
CA ALA A 39 -11.38 -6.99 -9.84
C ALA A 39 -10.94 -6.49 -11.22
N LYS A 40 -11.63 -5.50 -11.78
CA LYS A 40 -11.25 -4.88 -13.06
C LYS A 40 -9.87 -4.24 -13.00
N ALA A 41 -9.56 -3.50 -11.94
CA ALA A 41 -8.25 -2.86 -11.78
C ALA A 41 -7.12 -3.89 -11.70
N ILE A 42 -7.36 -5.06 -11.11
CA ILE A 42 -6.40 -6.17 -11.08
C ILE A 42 -6.26 -6.80 -12.47
N ILE A 43 -7.36 -7.16 -13.13
CA ILE A 43 -7.35 -7.78 -14.48
C ILE A 43 -6.61 -6.87 -15.46
N GLU A 44 -6.92 -5.58 -15.46
CA GLU A 44 -6.30 -4.61 -16.37
C GLU A 44 -4.77 -4.56 -16.22
N GLN A 45 -4.24 -4.79 -15.02
CA GLN A 45 -2.79 -4.86 -14.77
C GLN A 45 -2.16 -6.21 -15.15
N ILE A 46 -2.95 -7.28 -15.28
CA ILE A 46 -2.44 -8.61 -15.61
C ILE A 46 -2.46 -8.86 -17.12
N ASN A 47 -3.57 -8.52 -17.79
CA ASN A 47 -3.79 -8.86 -19.20
C ASN A 47 -4.48 -7.77 -20.04
N HIS A 48 -4.85 -6.62 -19.47
CA HIS A 48 -5.53 -5.51 -20.19
C HIS A 48 -6.91 -5.87 -20.80
N GLU A 49 -7.62 -6.84 -20.22
CA GLU A 49 -8.90 -7.34 -20.77
C GLU A 49 -10.14 -6.90 -19.97
N ALA A 50 -10.04 -5.92 -19.06
CA ALA A 50 -11.13 -5.62 -18.13
C ALA A 50 -12.33 -4.90 -18.76
N LYS A 51 -12.16 -4.26 -19.93
CA LYS A 51 -13.11 -3.29 -20.51
C LYS A 51 -14.50 -3.85 -20.82
N ASN A 52 -14.60 -5.14 -21.19
CA ASN A 52 -15.87 -5.76 -21.59
C ASN A 52 -16.52 -6.61 -20.49
N LEU A 53 -15.89 -6.68 -19.30
CA LEU A 53 -16.37 -7.51 -18.21
C LEU A 53 -17.29 -6.69 -17.31
N SER A 54 -18.46 -7.21 -16.96
CA SER A 54 -19.39 -6.53 -16.03
C SER A 54 -19.99 -7.49 -15.01
N ASN A 55 -20.08 -8.78 -15.32
CA ASN A 55 -20.51 -9.81 -14.38
C ASN A 55 -19.36 -10.17 -13.42
N LEU A 56 -19.64 -10.15 -12.12
CA LEU A 56 -18.72 -10.55 -11.06
C LEU A 56 -18.22 -11.99 -11.22
N GLU A 57 -19.06 -12.92 -11.67
CA GLU A 57 -18.67 -14.32 -11.87
C GLU A 57 -17.62 -14.45 -12.98
N VAL A 58 -17.82 -13.74 -14.09
CA VAL A 58 -16.85 -13.70 -15.20
C VAL A 58 -15.54 -13.06 -14.74
N LEU A 59 -15.61 -11.96 -13.99
CA LEU A 59 -14.43 -11.33 -13.40
C LEU A 59 -13.66 -12.29 -12.47
N GLN A 60 -14.37 -13.07 -11.64
CA GLN A 60 -13.78 -14.09 -10.77
C GLN A 60 -13.06 -15.17 -11.58
N GLU A 61 -13.71 -15.70 -12.60
CA GLU A 61 -13.14 -16.74 -13.47
C GLU A 61 -11.92 -16.23 -14.23
N THR A 62 -12.01 -15.04 -14.83
CA THR A 62 -10.89 -14.40 -15.52
C THR A 62 -9.71 -14.17 -14.59
N LEU A 63 -9.95 -13.68 -13.36
CA LEU A 63 -8.89 -13.50 -12.36
C LEU A 63 -8.24 -14.82 -11.98
N ARG A 64 -9.06 -15.82 -11.63
CA ARG A 64 -8.57 -17.16 -11.25
C ARG A 64 -7.69 -17.76 -12.33
N HIS A 65 -8.14 -17.71 -13.58
CA HIS A 65 -7.35 -18.20 -14.71
C HIS A 65 -6.04 -17.40 -14.87
N SER A 66 -6.11 -16.08 -14.74
CA SER A 66 -4.96 -15.19 -14.93
C SER A 66 -3.86 -15.33 -13.88
N ILE A 67 -4.22 -15.67 -12.64
CA ILE A 67 -3.29 -15.82 -11.51
C ILE A 67 -2.98 -17.28 -11.17
N SER A 68 -3.64 -18.24 -11.81
CA SER A 68 -3.52 -19.67 -11.50
C SER A 68 -2.05 -20.12 -11.49
N GLY A 69 -1.59 -20.64 -10.36
CA GLY A 69 -0.23 -21.15 -10.18
C GLY A 69 0.88 -20.10 -10.18
N LYS A 70 0.55 -18.80 -10.23
CA LYS A 70 1.53 -17.70 -10.20
C LYS A 70 1.69 -17.14 -8.79
N ARG A 71 2.92 -16.79 -8.43
CA ARG A 71 3.25 -16.02 -7.22
C ARG A 71 2.90 -14.56 -7.48
N ILE A 72 1.89 -14.07 -6.80
CA ILE A 72 1.43 -12.69 -6.96
C ILE A 72 1.78 -11.85 -5.72
N LEU A 73 2.15 -10.60 -5.94
CA LEU A 73 2.11 -9.55 -4.94
C LEU A 73 1.01 -8.57 -5.29
N LEU A 74 -0.06 -8.54 -4.50
CA LEU A 74 -1.14 -7.56 -4.65
C LEU A 74 -1.05 -6.52 -3.54
N VAL A 75 -1.00 -5.24 -3.89
CA VAL A 75 -1.18 -4.15 -2.93
C VAL A 75 -2.58 -3.57 -3.06
N LEU A 76 -3.32 -3.53 -1.95
CA LEU A 76 -4.59 -2.82 -1.79
C LEU A 76 -4.36 -1.61 -0.89
N ASP A 77 -4.29 -0.43 -1.49
CA ASP A 77 -3.90 0.81 -0.83
C ASP A 77 -5.12 1.61 -0.34
N ASP A 78 -5.00 2.19 0.85
CA ASP A 78 -5.98 3.04 1.54
C ASP A 78 -7.37 2.41 1.67
N VAL A 79 -7.46 1.21 2.25
CA VAL A 79 -8.74 0.50 2.40
C VAL A 79 -9.49 0.86 3.68
N TRP A 80 -10.81 1.05 3.58
CA TRP A 80 -11.67 1.45 4.71
C TRP A 80 -12.79 0.46 5.08
N ASN A 81 -13.08 -0.55 4.25
CA ASN A 81 -14.24 -1.43 4.43
C ASN A 81 -14.06 -2.48 5.53
N GLU A 82 -15.01 -2.52 6.46
CA GLU A 82 -15.05 -3.47 7.58
C GLU A 82 -15.94 -4.71 7.32
N ASP A 83 -16.54 -4.83 6.13
CA ASP A 83 -17.40 -5.97 5.80
C ASP A 83 -16.58 -7.25 5.56
N SER A 84 -16.56 -8.13 6.56
CA SER A 84 -15.87 -9.42 6.53
C SER A 84 -16.34 -10.36 5.42
N LEU A 85 -17.60 -10.28 4.98
CA LEU A 85 -18.12 -11.11 3.90
C LEU A 85 -17.52 -10.67 2.56
N LYS A 86 -17.44 -9.36 2.30
CA LYS A 86 -16.76 -8.83 1.10
C LYS A 86 -15.29 -9.22 1.07
N TRP A 87 -14.59 -9.21 2.21
CA TRP A 87 -13.20 -9.69 2.30
C TRP A 87 -13.07 -11.18 2.01
N SER A 88 -13.99 -11.99 2.54
CA SER A 88 -14.04 -13.43 2.26
C SER A 88 -14.29 -13.71 0.77
N MET A 89 -15.22 -12.97 0.15
CA MET A 89 -15.50 -13.04 -1.28
C MET A 89 -14.29 -12.65 -2.13
N MET A 90 -13.58 -11.59 -1.76
CA MET A 90 -12.37 -11.16 -2.48
C MET A 90 -11.24 -12.20 -2.32
N SER A 91 -10.92 -12.61 -1.10
CA SER A 91 -9.83 -13.56 -0.83
C SER A 91 -10.06 -14.93 -1.48
N ARG A 92 -11.25 -15.53 -1.30
CA ARG A 92 -11.57 -16.85 -1.86
C ARG A 92 -11.98 -16.78 -3.33
N GLY A 93 -12.75 -15.77 -3.70
CA GLY A 93 -13.28 -15.61 -5.05
C GLY A 93 -12.20 -15.19 -6.03
N PHE A 94 -11.42 -14.17 -5.71
CA PHE A 94 -10.44 -13.59 -6.63
C PHE A 94 -9.06 -14.23 -6.51
N LEU A 95 -8.58 -14.46 -5.28
CA LEU A 95 -7.18 -14.82 -5.05
C LEU A 95 -6.97 -16.32 -4.76
N GLY A 96 -8.04 -17.09 -4.60
CA GLY A 96 -7.97 -18.50 -4.22
C GLY A 96 -7.25 -19.44 -5.21
N ALA A 97 -6.99 -18.99 -6.44
CA ALA A 97 -6.22 -19.74 -7.44
C ALA A 97 -4.72 -19.38 -7.47
N ALA A 98 -4.30 -18.35 -6.73
CA ALA A 98 -2.91 -17.91 -6.72
C ALA A 98 -2.00 -18.97 -6.05
N HIS A 99 -0.70 -18.92 -6.35
CA HIS A 99 0.29 -19.78 -5.70
C HIS A 99 0.35 -19.52 -4.19
N LEU A 100 0.70 -20.53 -3.39
CA LEU A 100 0.76 -20.42 -1.91
C LEU A 100 1.76 -19.38 -1.41
N GLU A 101 2.81 -19.12 -2.18
CA GLU A 101 3.82 -18.07 -1.89
C GLU A 101 3.36 -16.66 -2.29
N SER A 102 2.09 -16.49 -2.67
CA SER A 102 1.54 -15.17 -2.98
C SER A 102 1.30 -14.35 -1.72
N ALA A 103 1.38 -13.02 -1.86
CA ALA A 103 1.17 -12.08 -0.77
C ALA A 103 0.17 -10.97 -1.16
N VAL A 104 -0.64 -10.56 -0.19
CA VAL A 104 -1.49 -9.38 -0.27
C VAL A 104 -1.05 -8.40 0.81
N VAL A 105 -0.69 -7.18 0.41
CA VAL A 105 -0.35 -6.08 1.32
C VAL A 105 -1.52 -5.11 1.33
N ILE A 106 -2.05 -4.84 2.52
CA ILE A 106 -3.15 -3.89 2.71
C ILE A 106 -2.61 -2.70 3.49
N THR A 107 -2.82 -1.49 2.98
CA THR A 107 -2.61 -0.28 3.79
C THR A 107 -3.97 0.27 4.22
N THR A 108 -4.08 0.63 5.50
CA THR A 108 -5.31 1.19 6.06
C THR A 108 -5.00 2.10 7.23
N ARG A 109 -5.87 3.07 7.49
CA ARG A 109 -5.87 3.88 8.72
C ARG A 109 -6.71 3.25 9.82
N ASN A 110 -7.53 2.26 9.46
CA ASN A 110 -8.49 1.64 10.34
C ASN A 110 -7.95 0.31 10.88
N THR A 111 -7.74 0.26 12.20
CA THR A 111 -7.21 -0.93 12.87
C THR A 111 -8.16 -2.12 12.84
N MET A 112 -9.48 -1.88 12.70
CA MET A 112 -10.47 -2.93 12.55
C MET A 112 -10.32 -3.61 11.18
N VAL A 113 -10.16 -2.83 10.12
CA VAL A 113 -9.88 -3.36 8.77
C VAL A 113 -8.63 -4.23 8.77
N ALA A 114 -7.55 -3.77 9.41
CA ALA A 114 -6.31 -4.55 9.51
C ALA A 114 -6.50 -5.89 10.23
N ARG A 115 -7.37 -5.95 11.25
CA ARG A 115 -7.68 -7.19 11.99
C ARG A 115 -8.60 -8.12 11.22
N LEU A 116 -9.58 -7.60 10.48
CA LEU A 116 -10.54 -8.42 9.72
C LEU A 116 -9.97 -9.00 8.44
N SER A 117 -9.10 -8.26 7.77
CA SER A 117 -8.54 -8.63 6.47
C SER A 117 -7.20 -9.38 6.57
N GLY A 118 -6.51 -9.27 7.71
CA GLY A 118 -5.18 -9.85 7.90
C GLY A 118 -5.22 -11.35 8.20
N THR A 119 -4.30 -12.09 7.58
CA THR A 119 -3.95 -13.47 7.96
C THR A 119 -2.79 -13.53 8.95
N VAL A 120 -2.17 -12.38 9.24
CA VAL A 120 -1.04 -12.19 10.15
C VAL A 120 -1.26 -10.94 11.01
N LEU A 121 -0.44 -10.76 12.06
CA LEU A 121 -0.51 -9.59 12.93
C LEU A 121 -0.25 -8.28 12.15
N PRO A 122 -1.08 -7.24 12.33
CA PRO A 122 -0.87 -5.95 11.67
C PRO A 122 0.45 -5.29 12.07
N TYR A 123 1.14 -4.69 11.10
CA TYR A 123 2.26 -3.80 11.34
C TYR A 123 1.76 -2.36 11.58
N TYR A 124 1.95 -1.85 12.79
CA TYR A 124 1.55 -0.49 13.16
C TYR A 124 2.68 0.50 12.87
N LEU A 125 2.59 1.19 11.73
CA LEU A 125 3.56 2.23 11.38
C LEU A 125 3.32 3.51 12.20
N GLY A 126 4.28 3.82 13.07
CA GLY A 126 4.28 5.02 13.90
C GLY A 126 4.85 6.26 13.19
N PRO A 127 4.81 7.43 13.84
CA PRO A 127 5.55 8.61 13.40
C PRO A 127 7.07 8.36 13.44
N LEU A 128 7.81 9.20 12.72
CA LEU A 128 9.27 9.24 12.80
C LEU A 128 9.71 9.77 14.17
N ASP A 129 10.89 9.36 14.61
CA ASP A 129 11.54 10.00 15.76
C ASP A 129 12.04 11.41 15.39
N GLU A 130 12.51 12.15 16.41
CA GLU A 130 12.90 13.56 16.26
C GLU A 130 14.07 13.75 15.30
N GLU A 131 15.06 12.85 15.31
CA GLU A 131 16.26 12.98 14.49
C GLU A 131 15.99 12.56 13.04
N ASP A 132 15.21 11.51 12.81
CA ASP A 132 14.75 11.14 11.47
C ASP A 132 13.84 12.23 10.87
N SER A 133 12.98 12.83 11.69
CA SER A 133 12.14 13.96 11.27
C SER A 133 12.98 15.19 10.92
N TRP A 134 14.01 15.48 11.72
CA TRP A 134 14.94 16.56 11.45
C TRP A 134 15.74 16.31 10.17
N SER A 135 16.26 15.10 9.98
CA SER A 135 16.98 14.69 8.77
C SER A 135 16.11 14.85 7.52
N LEU A 136 14.85 14.42 7.58
CA LEU A 136 13.88 14.59 6.51
C LEU A 136 13.63 16.08 6.21
N PHE A 137 13.32 16.87 7.24
CA PHE A 137 13.10 18.30 7.10
C PHE A 137 14.31 19.00 6.48
N ARG A 138 15.52 18.71 7.00
CA ARG A 138 16.77 19.29 6.53
C ARG A 138 16.99 19.02 5.04
N LYS A 139 16.74 17.78 4.61
CA LYS A 139 16.88 17.35 3.21
C LYS A 139 16.02 18.17 2.25
N PHE A 140 14.82 18.58 2.66
CA PHE A 140 13.92 19.36 1.82
C PHE A 140 14.10 20.87 1.96
N ALA A 141 14.18 21.37 3.20
CA ALA A 141 14.23 22.81 3.48
C ALA A 141 15.59 23.45 3.12
N PHE A 142 16.69 22.69 3.19
CA PHE A 142 18.05 23.21 2.97
C PHE A 142 18.70 22.70 1.68
N LYS A 143 17.92 22.13 0.75
CA LYS A 143 18.42 21.51 -0.49
C LYS A 143 19.29 22.44 -1.35
N SER A 144 19.09 23.76 -1.26
CA SER A 144 19.84 24.80 -1.99
C SER A 144 20.82 25.59 -1.13
N ILE A 145 20.88 25.34 0.19
CA ILE A 145 21.75 26.06 1.11
C ILE A 145 23.05 25.26 1.21
N HIS A 146 24.02 25.58 0.37
CA HIS A 146 25.37 25.02 0.46
C HIS A 146 26.00 25.38 1.82
N ASN A 147 26.01 24.41 2.75
CA ASN A 147 26.90 24.32 3.91
C ASN A 147 27.13 25.63 4.68
N ARG A 148 26.09 26.45 4.85
CA ARG A 148 26.09 27.43 5.95
C ARG A 148 25.27 26.83 7.07
N GLU A 149 25.98 26.24 8.03
CA GLU A 149 25.45 25.91 9.35
C GLU A 149 25.06 27.23 10.02
N ASN A 150 23.89 27.75 9.68
CA ASN A 150 23.28 28.84 10.40
C ASN A 150 22.56 28.23 11.60
N ILE A 151 23.23 28.25 12.76
CA ILE A 151 22.75 27.70 14.03
C ILE A 151 21.32 28.20 14.35
N GLU A 152 21.02 29.48 14.06
CA GLU A 152 19.69 30.05 14.29
C GLU A 152 18.59 29.39 13.42
N LEU A 153 18.89 29.10 12.15
CA LEU A 153 17.94 28.41 11.26
C LEU A 153 17.75 26.95 11.63
N GLU A 154 18.78 26.31 12.16
CA GLU A 154 18.67 24.95 12.71
C GLU A 154 17.74 24.93 13.93
N GLU A 155 17.94 25.82 14.89
CA GLU A 155 17.07 25.91 16.08
C GLU A 155 15.60 26.17 15.69
N ILE A 156 15.36 27.09 14.76
CA ILE A 156 14.01 27.35 14.24
C ILE A 156 13.45 26.12 13.55
N GLY A 157 14.24 25.47 12.69
CA GLY A 157 13.83 24.27 11.97
C GLY A 157 13.47 23.11 12.90
N ARG A 158 14.27 22.86 13.94
CA ARG A 158 13.97 21.83 14.95
C ARG A 158 12.68 22.13 15.71
N ARG A 159 12.43 23.40 16.07
CA ARG A 159 11.14 23.80 16.68
C ARG A 159 9.95 23.61 15.74
N ILE A 160 10.13 23.76 14.42
CA ILE A 160 9.10 23.45 13.43
C ILE A 160 8.85 21.93 13.40
N VAL A 161 9.91 21.13 13.32
CA VAL A 161 9.82 19.66 13.32
C VAL A 161 9.11 19.11 14.55
N GLN A 162 9.39 19.66 15.73
CA GLN A 162 8.68 19.29 16.96
C GLN A 162 7.17 19.54 16.86
N ARG A 163 6.74 20.61 16.19
CA ARG A 163 5.31 20.90 15.95
C ARG A 163 4.67 19.96 14.93
N CYS A 164 5.44 19.39 14.01
CA CYS A 164 4.95 18.41 13.04
C CYS A 164 4.68 17.01 13.66
N GLY A 165 5.15 16.76 14.89
CA GLY A 165 4.84 15.53 15.63
C GLY A 165 5.33 14.24 14.95
N GLY A 166 6.44 14.32 14.21
CA GLY A 166 7.03 13.18 13.50
C GLY A 166 6.23 12.67 12.30
N LEU A 167 5.24 13.44 11.81
CA LEU A 167 4.47 13.09 10.62
C LEU A 167 5.21 13.53 9.35
N PRO A 168 5.67 12.61 8.46
CA PRO A 168 6.46 12.98 7.28
C PRO A 168 5.80 13.95 6.28
N LEU A 169 4.47 14.07 6.32
CA LEU A 169 3.70 14.91 5.39
C LEU A 169 3.43 16.33 5.92
N ALA A 170 3.55 16.53 7.24
CA ALA A 170 3.22 17.80 7.89
C ALA A 170 4.37 18.80 7.71
#